data_AF-A0A1F4LWS3-F1
#
_entry.id   AF-A0A1F4LWS3-F1
#
_cell.length_a   1.000
_cell.length_b   1.000
_cell.length_c   1.000
_cell.angle_alpha   90.00
_cell.angle_beta   90.00
_cell.angle_gamma   90.00
#
_symmetry.space_group_name_H-M   'P 1'
#
loop_
_entity.id
_entity.type
_entity.pdbx_description
1 polymer ?
#
loop_
_entity_poly.entity_id
_entity_poly.type
_entity_poly.pdbx_seq_one_letter_code
_entity_poly.pdbx_strand_id
1 'polypeptide(L)'
;MTYTSRKFARIAGKLSLLTLALMAAPFAMAQDAGWYTGANIGQSNATIDNARISSGLLGNGLTATSIANTDRDRGFKLFGGYQYNKYLALEAGYFDLGQFGFVANTNPTGTLSGNIKVRGLNLDAVGMLPITDKFSAFGRLGVAYAHTDGNFAGTGAVNVLNPSPNARDTNLKVGLGVQYAFTDALSLRAEIERYRINDAVGNKGDVDLASIGLVYRFGGKTPTPVAQTYMPAPVIVAQAPPPPPPPPVYVAPPPPPPAPTPVPQKVALSADSLFDFDSAAVKPTGRAELDKLVADLRGVDFDVINVTGHTDRIGRQAYNQKLSTQRAEAVGNYLVSSAGIPASKINARGVNGSDPVTKPGDCVGTKVTRALIACLQPDRRVDIEVTGQR
;
A
#
# COMPACT_ATOMS: atom_id res chain seq x y z
N MET A 1 -15.30 -6.28 62.20
CA MET A 1 -14.97 -7.61 61.65
C MET A 1 -15.40 -7.64 60.18
N THR A 2 -14.72 -6.93 59.28
CA THR A 2 -13.58 -7.38 58.46
C THR A 2 -13.90 -8.63 57.61
N TYR A 3 -14.33 -8.43 56.36
CA TYR A 3 -14.12 -9.41 55.30
C TYR A 3 -13.71 -8.69 54.01
N THR A 4 -12.40 -8.45 53.94
CA THR A 4 -11.69 -7.72 52.91
C THR A 4 -11.36 -8.65 51.73
N SER A 5 -11.63 -8.17 50.51
CA SER A 5 -10.75 -8.28 49.34
C SER A 5 -9.93 -9.57 49.16
N ARG A 6 -10.43 -10.55 48.40
CA ARG A 6 -9.61 -11.60 47.77
C ARG A 6 -10.23 -12.17 46.47
N LYS A 7 -10.35 -11.36 45.40
CA LYS A 7 -10.50 -11.89 44.02
C LYS A 7 -9.77 -11.07 42.93
N PHE A 8 -8.73 -10.32 43.29
CA PHE A 8 -7.91 -9.55 42.33
C PHE A 8 -6.55 -10.20 41.96
N ALA A 9 -6.24 -11.41 42.44
CA ALA A 9 -4.88 -11.96 42.37
C ALA A 9 -4.69 -13.24 41.53
N ARG A 10 -5.57 -13.57 40.56
CA ARG A 10 -5.41 -14.80 39.75
C ARG A 10 -5.45 -14.63 38.22
N ILE A 11 -5.37 -13.41 37.68
CA ILE A 11 -5.19 -13.19 36.23
C ILE A 11 -3.88 -12.44 35.91
N ALA A 12 -3.16 -11.92 36.92
CA ALA A 12 -1.88 -11.23 36.73
C ALA A 12 -0.67 -12.17 36.46
N GLY A 13 -0.84 -13.49 36.56
CA GLY A 13 0.27 -14.46 36.49
C GLY A 13 0.50 -15.14 35.13
N LYS A 14 -0.29 -14.84 34.09
CA LYS A 14 -0.17 -15.50 32.77
C LYS A 14 -0.20 -14.55 31.58
N LEU A 15 0.20 -13.29 31.79
CA LEU A 15 0.49 -12.33 30.71
C LEU A 15 1.96 -11.88 30.69
N SER A 16 2.85 -12.58 31.40
CA SER A 16 4.27 -12.20 31.53
C SER A 16 5.24 -13.04 30.68
N LEU A 17 4.74 -13.93 29.83
CA LEU A 17 5.56 -14.78 28.95
C LEU A 17 5.39 -14.48 27.45
N LEU A 18 4.48 -13.59 27.07
CA LEU A 18 4.38 -13.09 25.69
C LEU A 18 5.10 -11.75 25.46
N THR A 19 5.57 -11.11 26.53
CA THR A 19 6.29 -9.83 26.49
C THR A 19 7.80 -9.97 26.27
N LEU A 20 8.38 -11.16 26.38
CA LEU A 20 9.83 -11.37 26.20
C LEU A 20 10.23 -12.02 24.86
N ALA A 21 9.28 -12.57 24.10
CA ALA A 21 9.56 -13.20 22.80
C ALA A 21 9.56 -12.23 21.60
N LEU A 22 9.12 -10.97 21.80
CA LEU A 22 9.11 -9.94 20.75
C LEU A 22 10.35 -9.04 20.75
N MET A 23 11.28 -9.21 21.70
CA MET A 23 12.49 -8.36 21.81
C MET A 23 13.72 -8.90 21.07
N ALA A 24 13.61 -10.02 20.34
CA ALA A 24 14.73 -10.68 19.68
C ALA A 24 14.58 -10.79 18.15
N ALA A 25 13.81 -9.90 17.51
CA ALA A 25 13.89 -9.74 16.06
C ALA A 25 14.99 -8.69 15.76
N PRO A 26 15.99 -8.99 14.91
CA PRO A 26 17.01 -8.01 14.56
C PRO A 26 16.32 -6.79 13.93
N PHE A 27 16.51 -5.63 14.56
CA PHE A 27 16.02 -4.33 14.12
C PHE A 27 16.71 -3.92 12.80
N ALA A 28 16.28 -4.50 11.69
CA ALA A 28 16.80 -4.22 10.35
C ALA A 28 15.68 -3.83 9.34
N MET A 29 14.48 -3.48 9.81
CA MET A 29 13.29 -3.25 8.97
C MET A 29 12.64 -1.88 9.22
N ALA A 30 13.42 -0.79 9.27
CA ALA A 30 12.92 0.54 9.68
C ALA A 30 12.40 1.44 8.53
N GLN A 31 12.15 0.92 7.32
CA GLN A 31 11.74 1.76 6.18
C GLN A 31 10.24 2.08 6.09
N ASP A 32 9.39 1.32 6.79
CA ASP A 32 7.91 1.45 6.78
C ASP A 32 7.30 1.69 8.17
N ALA A 33 8.15 1.91 9.19
CA ALA A 33 7.66 2.15 10.53
C ALA A 33 7.12 3.58 10.67
N GLY A 34 5.99 3.76 11.33
CA GLY A 34 5.42 5.09 11.49
C GLY A 34 4.08 5.13 12.20
N TRP A 35 3.80 6.30 12.77
CA TRP A 35 2.51 6.61 13.39
C TRP A 35 1.45 6.89 12.34
N TYR A 36 0.22 6.52 12.61
CA TYR A 36 -0.93 6.90 11.80
C TYR A 36 -2.17 7.07 12.67
N THR A 37 -3.14 7.78 12.14
CA THR A 37 -4.46 7.93 12.74
C THR A 37 -5.53 7.70 11.69
N GLY A 38 -6.71 7.27 12.09
CA GLY A 38 -7.82 7.14 11.19
C GLY A 38 -9.16 7.31 11.88
N ALA A 39 -10.16 7.62 11.08
CA ALA A 39 -11.55 7.76 11.51
C ALA A 39 -12.45 7.02 10.53
N ASN A 40 -13.32 6.17 11.07
CA ASN A 40 -14.30 5.39 10.32
C ASN A 40 -15.71 5.72 10.76
N ILE A 41 -16.63 5.67 9.80
CA ILE A 41 -18.07 5.75 10.01
C ILE A 41 -18.74 4.57 9.31
N GLY A 42 -19.80 4.04 9.91
CA GLY A 42 -20.38 2.80 9.43
C GLY A 42 -21.77 2.53 9.98
N GLN A 43 -22.24 1.32 9.70
CA GLN A 43 -23.48 0.78 10.24
C GLN A 43 -23.14 -0.37 11.18
N SER A 44 -23.69 -0.30 12.40
CA SER A 44 -23.65 -1.37 13.37
C SER A 44 -24.91 -2.21 13.29
N ASN A 45 -24.79 -3.49 13.59
CA ASN A 45 -25.89 -4.44 13.68
C ASN A 45 -25.73 -5.32 14.91
N ALA A 46 -26.70 -5.28 15.82
CA ALA A 46 -26.73 -6.09 17.03
C ALA A 46 -27.69 -7.27 16.85
N THR A 47 -27.29 -8.46 17.32
CA THR A 47 -28.20 -9.62 17.33
C THR A 47 -29.01 -9.63 18.62
N ILE A 48 -30.30 -9.29 18.56
CA ILE A 48 -31.20 -9.33 19.72
C ILE A 48 -32.01 -10.64 19.72
N ASP A 49 -31.80 -11.45 20.76
CA ASP A 49 -32.52 -12.73 20.93
C ASP A 49 -33.93 -12.53 21.53
N ASN A 50 -34.95 -12.66 20.68
CA ASN A 50 -36.36 -12.52 21.05
C ASN A 50 -36.89 -13.63 21.95
N ALA A 51 -36.34 -14.86 21.85
CA ALA A 51 -36.78 -16.00 22.66
C ALA A 51 -36.36 -15.83 24.13
N ARG A 52 -35.28 -15.11 24.37
CA ARG A 52 -34.83 -14.73 25.72
C ARG A 52 -35.68 -13.61 26.33
N ILE A 53 -36.09 -12.63 25.52
CA ILE A 53 -36.98 -11.56 26.01
C ILE A 53 -38.32 -12.16 26.44
N SER A 54 -38.89 -13.07 25.62
CA SER A 54 -40.12 -13.75 25.96
C SER A 54 -39.98 -14.66 27.18
N SER A 55 -38.87 -15.38 27.35
CA SER A 55 -38.65 -16.24 28.54
C SER A 55 -38.46 -15.45 29.84
N GLY A 56 -37.79 -14.29 29.80
CA GLY A 56 -37.68 -13.40 30.95
C GLY A 56 -39.02 -12.79 31.38
N LEU A 57 -39.88 -12.46 30.41
CA LEU A 57 -41.25 -12.01 30.67
C LEU A 57 -42.10 -13.15 31.26
N LEU A 58 -41.99 -14.37 30.70
CA LEU A 58 -42.70 -15.56 31.19
C LEU A 58 -42.32 -15.89 32.64
N GLY A 59 -41.05 -15.74 33.00
CA GLY A 59 -40.57 -15.91 34.38
C GLY A 59 -41.19 -14.93 35.39
N ASN A 60 -41.76 -13.82 34.92
CA ASN A 60 -42.51 -12.84 35.71
C ASN A 60 -44.04 -12.98 35.54
N GLY A 61 -44.52 -14.07 34.94
CA GLY A 61 -45.95 -14.31 34.70
C GLY A 61 -46.54 -13.51 33.54
N LEU A 62 -45.71 -12.94 32.66
CA LEU A 62 -46.12 -12.12 31.52
C LEU A 62 -45.86 -12.86 30.21
N THR A 63 -46.80 -12.79 29.26
CA THR A 63 -46.61 -13.36 27.91
C THR A 63 -46.37 -12.25 26.91
N ALA A 64 -45.31 -12.32 26.09
CA ALA A 64 -45.07 -11.34 25.04
C ALA A 64 -46.00 -11.60 23.84
N THR A 65 -46.85 -10.64 23.49
CA THR A 65 -47.78 -10.74 22.36
C THR A 65 -47.19 -10.23 21.05
N SER A 66 -46.25 -9.28 21.12
CA SER A 66 -45.50 -8.78 19.96
C SER A 66 -44.15 -8.21 20.41
N ILE A 67 -43.10 -8.38 19.61
CA ILE A 67 -41.77 -7.80 19.86
C ILE A 67 -41.30 -7.11 18.59
N ALA A 68 -40.96 -5.82 18.69
CA ALA A 68 -40.37 -5.03 17.63
C ALA A 68 -38.95 -4.61 18.02
N ASN A 69 -37.98 -4.78 17.11
CA ASN A 69 -36.56 -4.55 17.37
C ASN A 69 -36.00 -3.43 16.50
N THR A 70 -35.04 -2.70 17.05
CA THR A 70 -34.16 -1.75 16.34
C THR A 70 -32.73 -2.24 16.48
N ASP A 71 -32.33 -3.09 15.53
CA ASP A 71 -31.07 -3.84 15.58
C ASP A 71 -29.90 -3.12 14.88
N ARG A 72 -30.18 -2.02 14.15
CA ARG A 72 -29.20 -1.31 13.34
C ARG A 72 -29.12 0.17 13.68
N ASP A 73 -27.91 0.68 13.78
CA ASP A 73 -27.66 2.11 13.98
C ASP A 73 -26.33 2.53 13.32
N ARG A 74 -25.94 3.79 13.46
CA ARG A 74 -24.66 4.33 12.98
C ARG A 74 -23.58 4.07 14.01
N GLY A 75 -22.46 3.52 13.55
CA GLY A 75 -21.25 3.36 14.33
C GLY A 75 -20.14 4.30 13.87
N PHE A 76 -19.28 4.71 14.80
CA PHE A 76 -18.07 5.46 14.48
C PHE A 76 -16.87 4.96 15.27
N LYS A 77 -15.69 5.10 14.68
CA LYS A 77 -14.41 4.71 15.30
C LYS A 77 -13.36 5.76 15.01
N LEU A 78 -12.62 6.16 16.04
CA LEU A 78 -11.41 6.98 15.91
C LEU A 78 -10.23 6.19 16.49
N PHE A 79 -9.14 6.08 15.75
CA PHE A 79 -8.00 5.28 16.17
C PHE A 79 -6.65 5.90 15.83
N GLY A 80 -5.65 5.53 16.59
CA GLY A 80 -4.24 5.82 16.34
C GLY A 80 -3.45 4.53 16.43
N GLY A 81 -2.46 4.36 15.55
CA GLY A 81 -1.65 3.17 15.49
C GLY A 81 -0.19 3.45 15.19
N TYR A 82 0.65 2.48 15.54
CA TYR A 82 2.03 2.44 15.13
C TYR A 82 2.25 1.22 14.25
N GLN A 83 2.66 1.47 13.01
CA GLN A 83 3.07 0.44 12.09
C GLN A 83 4.54 0.11 12.36
N TYR A 84 4.85 -1.14 12.65
CA TYR A 84 6.23 -1.57 12.91
C TYR A 84 6.96 -1.93 11.60
N ASN A 85 6.23 -2.55 10.68
CA ASN A 85 6.73 -2.94 9.36
C ASN A 85 5.55 -3.05 8.38
N LYS A 86 5.81 -3.45 7.13
CA LYS A 86 4.76 -3.64 6.11
C LYS A 86 3.72 -4.73 6.41
N TYR A 87 3.92 -5.55 7.45
CA TYR A 87 3.04 -6.67 7.81
C TYR A 87 2.34 -6.52 9.16
N LEU A 88 2.84 -5.68 10.06
CA LEU A 88 2.36 -5.63 11.45
C LEU A 88 2.23 -4.19 11.95
N ALA A 89 1.09 -3.91 12.58
CA ALA A 89 0.82 -2.69 13.32
C ALA A 89 0.08 -2.98 14.63
N LEU A 90 0.16 -2.05 15.56
CA LEU A 90 -0.64 -2.02 16.78
C LEU A 90 -1.52 -0.77 16.74
N GLU A 91 -2.81 -0.92 17.00
CA GLU A 91 -3.79 0.17 16.99
C GLU A 91 -4.52 0.27 18.32
N ALA A 92 -4.73 1.48 18.81
CA ALA A 92 -5.63 1.79 19.90
C ALA A 92 -6.67 2.79 19.44
N GLY A 93 -7.90 2.67 19.90
CA GLY A 93 -8.97 3.54 19.43
C GLY A 93 -10.17 3.61 20.36
N TYR A 94 -11.03 4.58 20.06
CA TYR A 94 -12.35 4.74 20.63
C TYR A 94 -13.40 4.32 19.60
N PHE A 95 -14.44 3.63 20.06
CA PHE A 95 -15.58 3.24 19.23
C PHE A 95 -16.89 3.60 19.91
N ASP A 96 -17.91 3.89 19.10
CA ASP A 96 -19.30 4.01 19.50
C ASP A 96 -20.11 3.20 18.47
N LEU A 97 -20.84 2.19 18.96
CA LEU A 97 -21.63 1.28 18.13
C LEU A 97 -23.07 1.75 17.99
N GLY A 98 -23.43 2.93 18.54
CA GLY A 98 -24.79 3.44 18.50
C GLY A 98 -25.70 2.84 19.57
N GLN A 99 -26.99 2.94 19.32
CA GLN A 99 -28.04 2.53 20.25
C GLN A 99 -28.93 1.45 19.62
N PHE A 100 -29.17 0.39 20.37
CA PHE A 100 -30.03 -0.72 19.97
C PHE A 100 -31.19 -0.83 20.92
N GLY A 101 -32.38 -1.18 20.44
CA GLY A 101 -33.55 -1.19 21.30
C GLY A 101 -34.61 -2.19 20.89
N PHE A 102 -35.56 -2.41 21.79
CA PHE A 102 -36.72 -3.25 21.54
C PHE A 102 -37.95 -2.70 22.26
N VAL A 103 -39.11 -3.07 21.75
CA VAL A 103 -40.42 -2.84 22.37
C VAL A 103 -41.20 -4.15 22.33
N ALA A 104 -41.56 -4.65 23.51
CA ALA A 104 -42.36 -5.86 23.68
C ALA A 104 -43.71 -5.49 24.33
N ASN A 105 -44.82 -5.91 23.72
CA ASN A 105 -46.14 -5.81 24.33
C ASN A 105 -46.46 -7.11 25.05
N THR A 106 -47.16 -7.03 26.19
CA THR A 106 -47.45 -8.18 27.05
C THR A 106 -48.94 -8.41 27.27
N ASN A 107 -49.28 -9.62 27.69
CA ASN A 107 -50.56 -9.99 28.28
C ASN A 107 -50.32 -10.59 29.69
N PRO A 108 -50.90 -10.05 30.78
CA PRO A 108 -51.81 -8.88 30.87
C PRO A 108 -51.23 -7.57 30.30
N THR A 109 -52.10 -6.64 29.90
CA THR A 109 -51.72 -5.44 29.13
C THR A 109 -50.58 -4.66 29.79
N GLY A 110 -49.51 -4.49 29.03
CA GLY A 110 -48.33 -3.73 29.41
C GLY A 110 -47.34 -3.67 28.25
N THR A 111 -46.37 -2.77 28.36
CA THR A 111 -45.29 -2.64 27.37
C THR A 111 -43.96 -2.60 28.09
N LEU A 112 -43.00 -3.38 27.63
CA LEU A 112 -41.59 -3.31 28.01
C LEU A 112 -40.80 -2.68 26.85
N SER A 113 -40.22 -1.52 27.07
CA SER A 113 -39.26 -0.92 26.14
C SER A 113 -37.87 -0.90 26.76
N GLY A 114 -36.85 -1.19 25.96
CA GLY A 114 -35.46 -1.16 26.38
C GLY A 114 -34.57 -0.62 25.28
N ASN A 115 -33.66 0.29 25.61
CA ASN A 115 -32.64 0.80 24.73
C ASN A 115 -31.26 0.62 25.38
N ILE A 116 -30.25 0.26 24.58
CA ILE A 116 -28.90 -0.06 25.02
C ILE A 116 -27.92 0.69 24.12
N LYS A 117 -27.08 1.53 24.72
CA LYS A 117 -25.99 2.23 24.01
C LYS A 117 -24.65 1.59 24.34
N VAL A 118 -23.80 1.38 23.32
CA VAL A 118 -22.50 0.72 23.50
C VAL A 118 -21.37 1.59 22.94
N ARG A 119 -20.39 1.91 23.79
CA ARG A 119 -19.21 2.71 23.43
C ARG A 119 -17.99 2.25 24.23
N GLY A 120 -16.78 2.51 23.75
CA GLY A 120 -15.61 2.02 24.46
C GLY A 120 -14.27 2.30 23.81
N LEU A 121 -13.26 1.63 24.34
CA LEU A 121 -11.88 1.68 23.86
C LEU A 121 -11.46 0.30 23.37
N ASN A 122 -10.60 0.26 22.36
CA ASN A 122 -10.01 -0.97 21.85
C ASN A 122 -8.48 -0.89 21.76
N LEU A 123 -7.87 -2.08 21.78
CA LEU A 123 -6.47 -2.30 21.48
C LEU A 123 -6.38 -3.52 20.57
N ASP A 124 -5.88 -3.30 19.36
CA ASP A 124 -5.91 -4.26 18.26
C ASP A 124 -4.49 -4.50 17.72
N ALA A 125 -4.11 -5.77 17.56
CA ALA A 125 -2.99 -6.16 16.71
C ALA A 125 -3.49 -6.31 15.27
N VAL A 126 -2.81 -5.67 14.31
CA VAL A 126 -3.23 -5.61 12.91
C VAL A 126 -2.16 -6.24 12.03
N GLY A 127 -2.52 -7.35 11.38
CA GLY A 127 -1.72 -8.00 10.35
C GLY A 127 -2.11 -7.48 8.97
N MET A 128 -1.14 -6.99 8.20
CA MET A 128 -1.34 -6.43 6.85
C MET A 128 -0.69 -7.32 5.80
N LEU A 129 -1.38 -7.50 4.68
CA LEU A 129 -0.92 -8.21 3.50
C LEU A 129 -0.92 -7.23 2.31
N PRO A 130 0.24 -6.66 1.93
CA PRO A 130 0.34 -5.81 0.76
C PRO A 130 0.14 -6.67 -0.49
N ILE A 131 -0.93 -6.40 -1.22
CA ILE A 131 -1.27 -7.10 -2.48
C ILE A 131 -0.64 -6.36 -3.65
N THR A 132 -0.66 -5.03 -3.61
CA THR A 132 0.05 -4.13 -4.55
C THR A 132 0.65 -2.95 -3.79
N ASP A 133 1.37 -2.06 -4.50
CA ASP A 133 1.94 -0.84 -3.91
C ASP A 133 0.89 0.10 -3.28
N LYS A 134 -0.38 -0.01 -3.70
CA LYS A 134 -1.48 0.83 -3.21
C LYS A 134 -2.58 0.07 -2.49
N PHE A 135 -2.69 -1.24 -2.71
CA PHE A 135 -3.77 -2.05 -2.16
C PHE A 135 -3.24 -3.05 -1.15
N SER A 136 -3.81 -3.05 0.05
CA SER A 136 -3.46 -3.97 1.12
C SER A 136 -4.72 -4.58 1.72
N ALA A 137 -4.70 -5.88 1.96
CA ALA A 137 -5.68 -6.52 2.84
C ALA A 137 -5.15 -6.51 4.28
N PHE A 138 -6.02 -6.55 5.27
CA PHE A 138 -5.60 -6.69 6.66
C PHE A 138 -6.61 -7.47 7.50
N GLY A 139 -6.09 -8.09 8.54
CA GLY A 139 -6.86 -8.69 9.62
C GLY A 139 -6.49 -8.05 10.95
N ARG A 140 -7.45 -8.01 11.87
CA ARG A 140 -7.24 -7.52 13.23
C ARG A 140 -7.76 -8.49 14.28
N LEU A 141 -7.03 -8.55 15.37
CA LEU A 141 -7.39 -9.28 16.57
C LEU A 141 -7.09 -8.37 17.75
N GLY A 142 -8.08 -8.16 18.62
CA GLY A 142 -7.92 -7.23 19.72
C GLY A 142 -8.87 -7.45 20.86
N VAL A 143 -8.74 -6.56 21.83
CA VAL A 143 -9.61 -6.49 23.01
C VAL A 143 -10.36 -5.17 22.99
N ALA A 144 -11.66 -5.23 23.30
CA ALA A 144 -12.54 -4.09 23.39
C ALA A 144 -13.06 -3.95 24.83
N TYR A 145 -12.76 -2.84 25.48
CA TYR A 145 -13.35 -2.45 26.74
C TYR A 145 -14.59 -1.60 26.46
N ALA A 146 -15.77 -2.20 26.61
CA ALA A 146 -17.05 -1.58 26.28
C ALA A 146 -17.77 -1.14 27.55
N HIS A 147 -18.33 0.07 27.51
CA HIS A 147 -19.29 0.58 28.46
C HIS A 147 -20.67 0.57 27.82
N THR A 148 -21.60 -0.07 28.53
CA THR A 148 -22.98 -0.26 28.08
C THR A 148 -23.94 0.47 29.01
N ASP A 149 -24.73 1.38 28.44
CA ASP A 149 -25.73 2.16 29.15
C ASP A 149 -27.12 1.71 28.70
N GLY A 150 -27.91 1.16 29.62
CA GLY A 150 -29.28 0.69 29.37
C GLY A 150 -30.33 1.64 29.91
N ASN A 151 -31.44 1.79 29.19
CA ASN A 151 -32.65 2.48 29.68
C ASN A 151 -33.87 1.61 29.39
N PHE A 152 -34.61 1.23 30.43
CA PHE A 152 -35.75 0.33 30.36
C PHE A 152 -36.97 0.97 31.01
N ALA A 153 -38.12 0.87 30.35
CA ALA A 153 -39.38 1.38 30.82
C ALA A 153 -40.46 0.29 30.71
N GLY A 154 -41.30 0.19 31.73
CA GLY A 154 -42.44 -0.71 31.79
C GLY A 154 -43.74 0.07 31.98
N THR A 155 -44.82 -0.36 31.35
CA THR A 155 -46.18 0.15 31.58
C THR A 155 -47.14 -0.99 31.93
N GLY A 156 -48.26 -0.67 32.59
CA GLY A 156 -49.30 -1.65 32.94
C GLY A 156 -48.79 -2.72 33.90
N ALA A 157 -48.95 -3.99 33.55
CA ALA A 157 -48.51 -5.12 34.38
C ALA A 157 -46.98 -5.34 34.41
N VAL A 158 -46.20 -4.59 33.61
CA VAL A 158 -44.75 -4.70 33.53
C VAL A 158 -44.09 -3.75 34.54
N ASN A 159 -43.49 -4.28 35.60
CA ASN A 159 -42.70 -3.49 36.55
C ASN A 159 -41.19 -3.66 36.30
N VAL A 160 -40.49 -2.54 36.08
CA VAL A 160 -39.04 -2.53 35.79
C VAL A 160 -38.29 -2.14 37.06
N LEU A 161 -37.65 -3.12 37.70
CA LEU A 161 -36.95 -2.95 38.98
C LEU A 161 -35.63 -2.19 38.85
N ASN A 162 -35.01 -2.21 37.66
CA ASN A 162 -33.79 -1.46 37.37
C ASN A 162 -33.92 -0.77 36.01
N PRO A 163 -34.41 0.48 35.97
CA PRO A 163 -34.69 1.20 34.73
C PRO A 163 -33.42 1.70 34.04
N SER A 164 -32.29 1.84 34.73
CA SER A 164 -31.07 2.40 34.16
C SER A 164 -29.80 1.61 34.52
N PRO A 165 -29.68 0.33 34.11
CA PRO A 165 -28.49 -0.46 34.36
C PRO A 165 -27.29 0.07 33.54
N ASN A 166 -26.10 -0.02 34.11
CA ASN A 166 -24.84 0.16 33.38
C ASN A 166 -23.90 -1.02 33.61
N ALA A 167 -23.06 -1.30 32.62
CA ALA A 167 -22.06 -2.37 32.68
C ALA A 167 -20.76 -1.95 32.00
N ARG A 168 -19.66 -2.61 32.37
CA ARG A 168 -18.34 -2.43 31.75
C ARG A 168 -17.67 -3.78 31.60
N ASP A 169 -17.37 -4.16 30.37
CA ASP A 169 -16.84 -5.49 30.07
C ASP A 169 -15.67 -5.43 29.08
N THR A 170 -14.73 -6.36 29.26
CA THR A 170 -13.61 -6.55 28.33
C THR A 170 -13.89 -7.76 27.47
N ASN A 171 -13.91 -7.56 26.17
CA ASN A 171 -14.29 -8.59 25.23
C ASN A 171 -13.30 -8.75 24.08
N LEU A 172 -13.35 -9.91 23.43
CA LEU A 172 -12.55 -10.16 22.24
C LEU A 172 -13.20 -9.54 21.00
N LYS A 173 -12.37 -8.95 20.16
CA LYS A 173 -12.75 -8.33 18.90
C LYS A 173 -11.93 -8.93 17.76
N VAL A 174 -12.59 -9.20 16.64
CA VAL A 174 -11.92 -9.63 15.40
C VAL A 174 -12.43 -8.78 14.24
N GLY A 175 -11.62 -8.62 13.21
CA GLY A 175 -12.06 -7.88 12.03
C GLY A 175 -11.19 -8.14 10.81
N LEU A 176 -11.76 -7.86 9.65
CA LEU A 176 -11.12 -8.01 8.35
C LEU A 176 -11.40 -6.75 7.53
N GLY A 177 -10.44 -6.35 6.71
CA GLY A 177 -10.62 -5.17 5.88
C GLY A 177 -9.62 -5.06 4.75
N VAL A 178 -9.82 -4.01 3.96
CA VAL A 178 -8.98 -3.63 2.85
C VAL A 178 -8.65 -2.14 2.94
N GLN A 179 -7.48 -1.78 2.43
CA GLN A 179 -6.96 -0.42 2.46
C GLN A 179 -6.40 -0.05 1.09
N TYR A 180 -6.77 1.14 0.61
CA TYR A 180 -6.30 1.71 -0.64
C TYR A 180 -5.56 3.04 -0.38
N ALA A 181 -4.28 3.11 -0.70
CA ALA A 181 -3.46 4.31 -0.56
C ALA A 181 -3.60 5.24 -1.77
N PHE A 182 -4.14 6.44 -1.54
CA PHE A 182 -4.17 7.51 -2.55
C PHE A 182 -2.81 8.18 -2.69
N THR A 183 -2.15 8.40 -1.54
CA THR A 183 -0.83 9.01 -1.40
C THR A 183 -0.05 8.28 -0.31
N ASP A 184 1.24 8.59 -0.15
CA ASP A 184 2.08 8.02 0.93
C ASP A 184 1.56 8.33 2.35
N ALA A 185 0.73 9.37 2.48
CA ALA A 185 0.19 9.83 3.76
C ALA A 185 -1.31 9.57 3.92
N LEU A 186 -2.08 9.31 2.85
CA LEU A 186 -3.54 9.22 2.93
C LEU A 186 -4.06 7.95 2.25
N SER A 187 -4.85 7.17 2.99
CA SER A 187 -5.52 5.97 2.52
C SER A 187 -7.02 5.97 2.83
N LEU A 188 -7.79 5.28 1.99
CA LEU A 188 -9.14 4.82 2.30
C LEU A 188 -9.07 3.45 2.96
N ARG A 189 -9.88 3.21 3.99
CA ARG A 189 -10.00 1.93 4.67
C ARG A 189 -11.45 1.50 4.72
N ALA A 190 -11.73 0.25 4.34
CA ALA A 190 -13.02 -0.39 4.50
C ALA A 190 -12.85 -1.66 5.33
N GLU A 191 -13.72 -1.89 6.31
CA GLU A 191 -13.56 -2.97 7.26
C GLU A 191 -14.90 -3.46 7.82
N ILE A 192 -14.90 -4.73 8.22
CA ILE A 192 -15.98 -5.37 8.96
C ILE A 192 -15.37 -5.91 10.26
N GLU A 193 -15.93 -5.50 11.39
CA GLU A 193 -15.49 -5.86 12.73
C GLU A 193 -16.61 -6.58 13.47
N ARG A 194 -16.27 -7.65 14.18
CA ARG A 194 -17.16 -8.33 15.12
C ARG A 194 -16.67 -8.11 16.54
N TYR A 195 -17.54 -7.54 17.36
CA TYR A 195 -17.36 -7.35 18.78
C TYR A 195 -18.13 -8.45 19.49
N ARG A 196 -17.41 -9.39 20.12
CA ARG A 196 -18.07 -10.26 21.11
C ARG A 196 -18.40 -9.39 22.30
N ILE A 197 -19.56 -9.56 22.91
CA ILE A 197 -19.96 -8.88 24.14
C ILE A 197 -20.37 -9.96 25.14
N ASN A 198 -19.64 -10.06 26.23
CA ASN A 198 -20.06 -10.80 27.40
C ASN A 198 -20.91 -9.87 28.27
N ASP A 199 -22.11 -10.29 28.65
CA ASP A 199 -22.97 -9.56 29.60
C ASP A 199 -22.73 -10.07 31.04
N ALA A 200 -23.08 -9.27 32.04
CA ALA A 200 -22.87 -9.48 33.48
C ALA A 200 -23.58 -10.72 34.08
N VAL A 201 -24.28 -11.51 33.23
CA VAL A 201 -24.99 -12.74 33.57
C VAL A 201 -24.38 -13.98 32.87
N GLY A 202 -23.23 -13.84 32.18
CA GLY A 202 -22.47 -14.96 31.61
C GLY A 202 -22.80 -15.35 30.16
N ASN A 203 -23.49 -14.48 29.41
CA ASN A 203 -23.93 -14.73 28.03
C ASN A 203 -23.02 -14.08 26.97
N LYS A 204 -23.02 -14.60 25.74
CA LYS A 204 -22.24 -14.07 24.59
C LYS A 204 -23.19 -13.51 23.52
N GLY A 205 -23.22 -12.19 23.33
CA GLY A 205 -23.85 -11.53 22.19
C GLY A 205 -22.79 -11.02 21.21
N ASP A 206 -23.13 -10.91 19.92
CA ASP A 206 -22.23 -10.37 18.90
C ASP A 206 -22.83 -9.07 18.33
N VAL A 207 -21.99 -8.03 18.21
CA VAL A 207 -22.30 -6.80 17.47
C VAL A 207 -21.32 -6.67 16.32
N ASP A 208 -21.84 -6.53 15.11
CA ASP A 208 -21.04 -6.35 13.90
C ASP A 208 -21.03 -4.87 13.49
N LEU A 209 -19.89 -4.35 13.06
CA LEU A 209 -19.72 -3.01 12.51
C LEU A 209 -19.09 -3.10 11.12
N ALA A 210 -19.83 -2.68 10.10
CA ALA A 210 -19.29 -2.46 8.77
C ALA A 210 -19.01 -0.96 8.60
N SER A 211 -17.76 -0.59 8.34
CA SER A 211 -17.36 0.82 8.29
C SER A 211 -16.39 1.15 7.16
N ILE A 212 -16.40 2.42 6.78
CA ILE A 212 -15.47 3.01 5.83
C ILE A 212 -14.89 4.29 6.43
N GLY A 213 -13.64 4.58 6.12
CA GLY A 213 -12.98 5.74 6.67
C GLY A 213 -11.65 6.07 6.04
N LEU A 214 -11.02 7.11 6.58
CA LEU A 214 -9.74 7.61 6.11
C LEU A 214 -8.66 7.33 7.14
N VAL A 215 -7.46 7.05 6.66
CA VAL A 215 -6.26 6.86 7.46
C VAL A 215 -5.20 7.84 6.98
N TYR A 216 -4.67 8.62 7.91
CA TYR A 216 -3.56 9.53 7.72
C TYR A 216 -2.30 9.00 8.40
N ARG A 217 -1.23 8.80 7.63
CA ARG A 217 0.08 8.36 8.10
C ARG A 217 0.98 9.57 8.36
N PHE A 218 1.48 9.68 9.59
CA PHE A 218 2.42 10.71 9.99
C PHE A 218 3.84 10.30 9.61
N GLY A 219 4.70 11.29 9.32
CA GLY A 219 6.09 11.03 8.96
C GLY A 219 6.32 10.79 7.47
N GLY A 220 5.54 11.45 6.60
CA GLY A 220 5.94 11.62 5.21
C GLY A 220 7.38 12.13 5.16
N LYS A 221 8.26 11.41 4.46
CA LYS A 221 9.70 11.70 4.40
C LYS A 221 9.93 13.18 4.12
N THR A 222 10.35 13.95 5.12
CA THR A 222 10.85 15.31 4.91
C THR A 222 12.17 15.14 4.17
N PRO A 223 12.35 15.68 2.95
CA PRO A 223 13.66 15.67 2.33
C PRO A 223 14.55 16.55 3.20
N THR A 224 15.52 15.93 3.88
CA THR A 224 16.64 16.64 4.50
C THR A 224 17.24 17.54 3.42
N PRO A 225 17.30 18.87 3.61
CA PRO A 225 17.98 19.74 2.67
C PRO A 225 19.46 19.35 2.70
N VAL A 226 19.94 18.68 1.66
CA VAL A 226 21.38 18.50 1.50
C VAL A 226 21.90 19.84 1.02
N ALA A 227 22.68 20.51 1.87
CA ALA A 227 23.32 21.79 1.55
C ALA A 227 24.04 21.66 0.20
N GLN A 228 23.58 22.41 -0.81
CA GLN A 228 24.22 22.43 -2.11
C GLN A 228 25.62 23.03 -1.94
N THR A 229 26.65 22.23 -2.22
CA THR A 229 27.99 22.75 -2.47
C THR A 229 27.92 23.68 -3.68
N TYR A 230 28.00 24.99 -3.44
CA TYR A 230 28.04 26.00 -4.48
C TYR A 230 29.39 25.90 -5.19
N MET A 231 29.42 25.42 -6.44
CA MET A 231 30.57 25.63 -7.33
C MET A 231 30.32 26.92 -8.11
N PRO A 232 31.30 27.85 -8.16
CA PRO A 232 31.11 29.13 -8.84
C PRO A 232 30.99 28.94 -10.36
N ALA A 233 30.22 29.82 -10.98
CA ALA A 233 29.97 29.83 -12.42
C ALA A 233 31.28 29.94 -13.24
N PRO A 234 31.37 29.28 -14.40
CA PRO A 234 32.55 29.38 -15.25
C PRO A 234 32.70 30.81 -15.78
N VAL A 235 33.88 31.39 -15.58
CA VAL A 235 34.28 32.66 -16.17
C VAL A 235 34.41 32.45 -17.68
N ILE A 236 33.57 33.14 -18.46
CA ILE A 236 33.69 33.16 -19.92
C ILE A 236 34.93 33.98 -20.26
N VAL A 237 35.99 33.32 -20.72
CA VAL A 237 37.14 33.98 -21.34
C VAL A 237 36.80 34.19 -22.82
N ALA A 238 36.79 35.44 -23.26
CA ALA A 238 36.57 35.82 -24.65
C ALA A 238 37.64 35.18 -25.55
N GLN A 239 37.19 34.52 -26.64
CA GLN A 239 38.08 33.92 -27.62
C GLN A 239 38.81 34.98 -28.44
N ALA A 240 40.12 34.79 -28.65
CA ALA A 240 40.96 35.65 -29.50
C ALA A 240 40.67 35.41 -31.00
N PRO A 241 40.85 36.42 -31.87
CA PRO A 241 40.60 36.29 -33.30
C PRO A 241 41.63 35.39 -34.00
N PRO A 242 41.23 34.65 -35.06
CA PRO A 242 42.10 33.69 -35.74
C PRO A 242 43.19 34.38 -36.59
N PRO A 243 44.37 33.75 -36.75
CA PRO A 243 45.49 34.29 -37.52
C PRO A 243 45.28 34.16 -39.05
N PRO A 244 45.97 35.01 -39.85
CA PRO A 244 45.85 35.02 -41.30
C PRO A 244 46.51 33.80 -41.98
N PRO A 245 46.04 33.43 -43.19
CA PRO A 245 46.47 32.22 -43.88
C PRO A 245 47.91 32.30 -44.45
N PRO A 246 48.65 31.19 -44.44
CA PRO A 246 49.99 31.10 -45.02
C PRO A 246 49.98 30.96 -46.57
N PRO A 247 51.10 31.29 -47.24
CA PRO A 247 51.22 31.27 -48.71
C PRO A 247 51.22 29.85 -49.30
N PRO A 248 50.88 29.71 -50.60
CA PRO A 248 50.64 28.41 -51.22
C PRO A 248 51.93 27.64 -51.46
N VAL A 249 51.96 26.41 -50.95
CA VAL A 249 52.97 25.38 -51.25
C VAL A 249 52.38 24.43 -52.29
N TYR A 250 53.12 24.17 -53.37
CA TYR A 250 52.77 23.16 -54.37
C TYR A 250 52.76 21.77 -53.71
N VAL A 251 51.60 21.11 -53.70
CA VAL A 251 51.43 19.74 -53.20
C VAL A 251 51.03 18.82 -54.36
N ALA A 252 51.65 17.65 -54.39
CA ALA A 252 51.39 16.56 -55.34
C ALA A 252 49.90 16.14 -55.37
N PRO A 253 49.44 15.43 -56.42
CA PRO A 253 48.03 15.07 -56.57
C PRO A 253 47.50 14.29 -55.36
N PRO A 254 46.32 14.63 -54.83
CA PRO A 254 45.77 13.97 -53.65
C PRO A 254 45.38 12.51 -53.97
N PRO A 255 45.58 11.57 -53.02
CA PRO A 255 45.12 10.20 -53.16
C PRO A 255 43.58 10.12 -53.25
N PRO A 256 43.01 9.07 -53.87
CA PRO A 256 41.57 8.92 -54.03
C PRO A 256 40.83 8.98 -52.68
N PRO A 257 39.60 9.55 -52.63
CA PRO A 257 38.81 9.59 -51.41
C PRO A 257 38.66 8.19 -50.81
N PRO A 258 38.88 7.99 -49.50
CA PRO A 258 38.54 6.75 -48.82
C PRO A 258 37.06 6.43 -49.08
N ALA A 259 36.77 5.17 -49.39
CA ALA A 259 35.40 4.70 -49.56
C ALA A 259 34.51 5.12 -48.37
N PRO A 260 33.23 5.48 -48.60
CA PRO A 260 32.32 5.86 -47.54
C PRO A 260 32.29 4.76 -46.48
N THR A 261 32.62 5.12 -45.25
CA THR A 261 32.51 4.24 -44.10
C THR A 261 31.02 3.93 -43.88
N PRO A 262 30.67 2.67 -43.62
CA PRO A 262 29.29 2.31 -43.36
C PRO A 262 28.75 3.03 -42.14
N VAL A 263 27.59 3.67 -42.32
CA VAL A 263 26.94 4.43 -41.25
C VAL A 263 26.28 3.42 -40.30
N PRO A 264 26.59 3.44 -38.99
CA PRO A 264 25.92 2.59 -38.02
C PRO A 264 24.41 2.84 -38.02
N GLN A 265 23.61 1.78 -38.12
CA GLN A 265 22.16 1.90 -38.02
C GLN A 265 21.74 1.72 -36.55
N LYS A 266 21.22 2.80 -35.96
CA LYS A 266 20.71 2.81 -34.58
C LYS A 266 19.19 2.74 -34.58
N VAL A 267 18.65 1.73 -33.89
CA VAL A 267 17.21 1.54 -33.66
C VAL A 267 16.96 1.64 -32.16
N ALA A 268 16.13 2.60 -31.74
CA ALA A 268 15.74 2.76 -30.34
C ALA A 268 14.33 2.21 -30.12
N LEU A 269 14.18 1.25 -29.22
CA LEU A 269 12.90 0.64 -28.86
C LEU A 269 12.51 1.04 -27.44
N SER A 270 11.25 1.44 -27.26
CA SER A 270 10.71 1.82 -25.95
C SER A 270 10.67 0.63 -25.00
N ALA A 271 11.14 0.81 -23.75
CA ALA A 271 11.10 -0.26 -22.75
C ALA A 271 9.66 -0.63 -22.34
N ASP A 272 8.72 0.30 -22.44
CA ASP A 272 7.31 0.06 -22.09
C ASP A 272 6.59 -0.80 -23.17
N SER A 273 7.09 -0.76 -24.42
CA SER A 273 6.66 -1.65 -25.53
C SER A 273 7.23 -3.06 -25.39
N LEU A 274 8.51 -3.13 -24.98
CA LEU A 274 9.27 -4.37 -24.89
C LEU A 274 8.99 -5.18 -23.63
N PHE A 275 8.72 -4.54 -22.50
CA PHE A 275 8.67 -5.20 -21.18
C PHE A 275 7.45 -4.80 -20.36
N ASP A 276 7.05 -5.65 -19.42
CA ASP A 276 6.16 -5.26 -18.33
C ASP A 276 6.86 -4.37 -17.30
N PHE A 277 6.06 -3.66 -16.51
CA PHE A 277 6.57 -2.85 -15.41
C PHE A 277 7.44 -3.72 -14.49
N ASP A 278 8.66 -3.25 -14.23
CA ASP A 278 9.68 -3.95 -13.43
C ASP A 278 10.11 -5.34 -13.93
N SER A 279 9.84 -5.65 -15.20
CA SER A 279 10.19 -6.93 -15.82
C SER A 279 11.34 -6.78 -16.83
N ALA A 280 12.07 -7.88 -17.00
CA ALA A 280 13.01 -8.11 -18.10
C ALA A 280 12.47 -9.16 -19.10
N ALA A 281 11.27 -9.69 -18.88
CA ALA A 281 10.64 -10.62 -19.82
C ALA A 281 10.06 -9.85 -21.02
N VAL A 282 10.48 -10.23 -22.23
CA VAL A 282 10.02 -9.59 -23.47
C VAL A 282 8.56 -9.98 -23.75
N LYS A 283 7.69 -8.96 -23.83
CA LYS A 283 6.27 -9.07 -24.16
C LYS A 283 6.03 -9.60 -25.58
N PRO A 284 4.87 -10.22 -25.86
CA PRO A 284 4.50 -10.58 -27.23
C PRO A 284 4.52 -9.40 -28.21
N THR A 285 4.12 -8.20 -27.78
CA THR A 285 4.17 -6.97 -28.59
C THR A 285 5.61 -6.57 -28.93
N GLY A 286 6.49 -6.60 -27.93
CA GLY A 286 7.91 -6.31 -28.12
C GLY A 286 8.63 -7.36 -28.98
N ARG A 287 8.22 -8.62 -28.88
CA ARG A 287 8.71 -9.69 -29.77
C ARG A 287 8.40 -9.38 -31.24
N ALA A 288 7.19 -8.90 -31.56
CA ALA A 288 6.84 -8.54 -32.93
C ALA A 288 7.69 -7.38 -33.48
N GLU A 289 8.03 -6.39 -32.67
CA GLU A 289 8.94 -5.29 -33.06
C GLU A 289 10.38 -5.80 -33.29
N LEU A 290 10.85 -6.69 -32.42
CA LEU A 290 12.16 -7.34 -32.58
C LEU A 290 12.18 -8.27 -33.80
N ASP A 291 11.11 -9.00 -34.08
CA ASP A 291 11.00 -9.86 -35.25
C ASP A 291 11.06 -9.06 -36.55
N LYS A 292 10.48 -7.86 -36.57
CA LYS A 292 10.61 -6.92 -37.70
C LYS A 292 12.06 -6.48 -37.89
N LEU A 293 12.74 -6.08 -36.81
CA LEU A 293 14.16 -5.73 -36.86
C LEU A 293 15.00 -6.93 -37.36
N VAL A 294 14.71 -8.13 -36.89
CA VAL A 294 15.37 -9.35 -37.34
C VAL A 294 15.15 -9.59 -38.83
N ALA A 295 13.94 -9.36 -39.33
CA ALA A 295 13.65 -9.46 -40.76
C ALA A 295 14.46 -8.45 -41.59
N ASP A 296 14.59 -7.21 -41.10
CA ASP A 296 15.37 -6.16 -41.76
C ASP A 296 16.88 -6.46 -41.75
N LEU A 297 17.36 -7.22 -40.75
CA LEU A 297 18.75 -7.65 -40.63
C LEU A 297 19.07 -8.92 -41.44
N ARG A 298 18.07 -9.61 -42.02
CA ARG A 298 18.31 -10.80 -42.84
C ARG A 298 18.99 -10.42 -44.15
N GLY A 299 20.15 -11.01 -44.41
CA GLY A 299 20.92 -10.78 -45.63
C GLY A 299 21.83 -9.55 -45.59
N VAL A 300 21.93 -8.88 -44.43
CA VAL A 300 22.92 -7.82 -44.18
C VAL A 300 24.09 -8.42 -43.43
N ASP A 301 25.31 -8.21 -43.92
CA ASP A 301 26.52 -8.52 -43.14
C ASP A 301 26.71 -7.44 -42.07
N PHE A 302 26.88 -7.87 -40.83
CA PHE A 302 27.17 -7.01 -39.69
C PHE A 302 28.30 -7.58 -38.84
N ASP A 303 29.12 -6.69 -38.29
CA ASP A 303 30.26 -7.03 -37.45
C ASP A 303 29.79 -7.28 -36.01
N VAL A 304 29.15 -6.29 -35.41
CA VAL A 304 28.74 -6.30 -33.99
C VAL A 304 27.39 -5.59 -33.81
N ILE A 305 26.53 -6.18 -32.98
CA ILE A 305 25.28 -5.61 -32.49
C ILE A 305 25.46 -5.19 -31.03
N ASN A 306 25.38 -3.89 -30.76
CA ASN A 306 25.39 -3.35 -29.40
C ASN A 306 23.96 -3.17 -28.91
N VAL A 307 23.59 -3.85 -27.83
CA VAL A 307 22.30 -3.71 -27.16
C VAL A 307 22.53 -2.96 -25.85
N THR A 308 22.03 -1.73 -25.77
CA THR A 308 22.20 -0.86 -24.60
C THR A 308 20.87 -0.62 -23.90
N GLY A 309 20.74 -1.07 -22.66
CA GLY A 309 19.59 -0.80 -21.82
C GLY A 309 19.73 0.53 -21.10
N HIS A 310 18.70 1.38 -21.19
CA HIS A 310 18.59 2.64 -20.48
C HIS A 310 17.44 2.60 -19.48
N THR A 311 17.60 3.34 -18.38
CA THR A 311 16.54 3.60 -17.42
C THR A 311 16.35 5.10 -17.28
N ASP A 312 15.21 5.52 -16.73
CA ASP A 312 15.10 6.88 -16.25
C ASP A 312 15.93 7.09 -14.97
N ARG A 313 15.95 8.33 -14.49
CA ARG A 313 16.60 8.71 -13.23
C ARG A 313 15.79 8.35 -11.97
N ILE A 314 14.65 7.65 -12.11
CA ILE A 314 13.83 7.23 -10.98
C ILE A 314 14.35 5.87 -10.49
N GLY A 315 14.71 5.78 -9.21
CA GLY A 315 15.23 4.55 -8.60
C GLY A 315 16.68 4.71 -8.12
N ARG A 316 17.20 3.66 -7.45
CA ARG A 316 18.60 3.65 -6.99
C ARG A 316 19.49 3.27 -8.16
N GLN A 317 20.65 3.93 -8.31
CA GLN A 317 21.58 3.67 -9.42
C GLN A 317 21.95 2.20 -9.57
N ALA A 318 22.28 1.50 -8.46
CA ALA A 318 22.61 0.07 -8.49
C ALA A 318 21.43 -0.80 -8.97
N TYR A 319 20.20 -0.42 -8.62
CA TYR A 319 18.99 -1.09 -9.09
C TYR A 319 18.78 -0.88 -10.58
N ASN A 320 18.82 0.39 -11.01
CA ASN A 320 18.65 0.79 -12.39
C ASN A 320 19.73 0.19 -13.29
N GLN A 321 20.97 0.10 -12.80
CA GLN A 321 22.05 -0.59 -13.47
C GLN A 321 21.71 -2.06 -13.71
N LYS A 322 21.33 -2.79 -12.66
CA LYS A 322 20.96 -4.21 -12.77
C LYS A 322 19.78 -4.42 -13.72
N LEU A 323 18.73 -3.61 -13.60
CA LEU A 323 17.53 -3.71 -14.44
C LEU A 323 17.86 -3.40 -15.91
N SER A 324 18.67 -2.36 -16.17
CA SER A 324 19.11 -2.01 -17.52
C SER A 324 19.94 -3.12 -18.18
N THR A 325 20.84 -3.76 -17.41
CA THR A 325 21.63 -4.90 -17.88
C THR A 325 20.73 -6.11 -18.19
N GLN A 326 19.82 -6.47 -17.27
CA GLN A 326 18.92 -7.60 -17.46
C GLN A 326 18.01 -7.43 -18.70
N ARG A 327 17.54 -6.21 -18.96
CA ARG A 327 16.73 -5.90 -20.15
C ARG A 327 17.55 -5.99 -21.43
N ALA A 328 18.78 -5.50 -21.43
CA ALA A 328 19.69 -5.62 -22.57
C ALA A 328 20.03 -7.10 -22.87
N GLU A 329 20.31 -7.89 -21.83
CA GLU A 329 20.56 -9.32 -21.95
C GLU A 329 19.34 -10.07 -22.47
N ALA A 330 18.13 -9.73 -22.01
CA ALA A 330 16.91 -10.36 -22.49
C ALA A 330 16.67 -10.13 -23.99
N VAL A 331 16.92 -8.92 -24.50
CA VAL A 331 16.87 -8.62 -25.94
C VAL A 331 17.97 -9.36 -26.68
N GLY A 332 19.20 -9.36 -26.17
CA GLY A 332 20.31 -10.10 -26.76
C GLY A 332 20.01 -11.60 -26.88
N ASN A 333 19.51 -12.22 -25.81
CA ASN A 333 19.11 -13.62 -25.80
C ASN A 333 17.98 -13.90 -26.79
N TYR A 334 17.03 -12.98 -26.95
CA TYR A 334 15.96 -13.10 -27.95
C TYR A 334 16.52 -13.08 -29.38
N LEU A 335 17.46 -12.19 -29.67
CA LEU A 335 18.13 -12.13 -30.98
C LEU A 335 18.92 -13.42 -31.27
N VAL A 336 19.59 -13.99 -30.27
CA VAL A 336 20.26 -15.29 -30.42
C VAL A 336 19.24 -16.40 -30.72
N SER A 337 18.17 -16.50 -29.93
CA SER A 337 17.20 -17.61 -30.04
C SER A 337 16.32 -17.54 -31.28
N SER A 338 15.89 -16.34 -31.68
CA SER A 338 14.87 -16.13 -32.71
C SER A 338 15.46 -15.78 -34.07
N ALA A 339 16.59 -15.07 -34.09
CA ALA A 339 17.26 -14.66 -35.33
C ALA A 339 18.44 -15.56 -35.70
N GLY A 340 18.89 -16.42 -34.79
CA GLY A 340 20.06 -17.28 -35.00
C GLY A 340 21.38 -16.50 -35.03
N ILE A 341 21.40 -15.28 -34.50
CA ILE A 341 22.60 -14.44 -34.48
C ILE A 341 23.59 -15.04 -33.47
N PRO A 342 24.87 -15.26 -33.84
CA PRO A 342 25.86 -15.78 -32.91
C PRO A 342 26.00 -14.86 -31.69
N ALA A 343 25.97 -15.44 -30.48
CA ALA A 343 26.12 -14.67 -29.25
C ALA A 343 27.43 -13.86 -29.20
N SER A 344 28.47 -14.30 -29.90
CA SER A 344 29.76 -13.59 -30.04
C SER A 344 29.66 -12.26 -30.78
N LYS A 345 28.60 -12.03 -31.57
CA LYS A 345 28.36 -10.77 -32.28
C LYS A 345 27.45 -9.82 -31.49
N ILE A 346 26.98 -10.18 -30.30
CA ILE A 346 26.06 -9.38 -29.51
C ILE A 346 26.74 -8.90 -28.22
N ASN A 347 26.79 -7.58 -28.04
CA ASN A 347 27.25 -6.95 -26.81
C ASN A 347 26.06 -6.33 -26.07
N ALA A 348 25.62 -6.98 -24.99
CA ALA A 348 24.56 -6.45 -24.12
C ALA A 348 25.16 -5.69 -22.93
N ARG A 349 24.76 -4.43 -22.75
CA ARG A 349 25.19 -3.60 -21.61
C ARG A 349 24.05 -2.74 -21.06
N GLY A 350 24.02 -2.56 -19.75
CA GLY A 350 23.17 -1.58 -19.09
C GLY A 350 23.93 -0.30 -18.81
N VAL A 351 23.33 0.87 -19.02
CA VAL A 351 23.96 2.18 -18.72
C VAL A 351 23.17 3.00 -17.72
N ASN A 352 22.28 2.36 -16.94
CA ASN A 352 21.41 3.05 -15.98
C ASN A 352 20.73 4.29 -16.62
N GLY A 353 20.56 5.39 -15.86
CA GLY A 353 20.04 6.67 -16.36
C GLY A 353 21.12 7.68 -16.70
N SER A 354 22.32 7.23 -17.07
CA SER A 354 23.46 8.12 -17.35
C SER A 354 23.41 8.81 -18.70
N ASP A 355 22.53 8.35 -19.61
CA ASP A 355 22.32 8.92 -20.94
C ASP A 355 20.82 9.13 -21.24
N PRO A 356 20.20 10.15 -20.61
CA PRO A 356 18.78 10.47 -20.81
C PRO A 356 18.57 11.17 -22.15
N VAL A 357 17.44 10.87 -22.79
CA VAL A 357 16.92 11.59 -23.96
C VAL A 357 16.25 12.90 -23.52
N THR A 358 15.67 12.92 -22.31
CA THR A 358 15.09 14.14 -21.74
C THR A 358 16.19 15.16 -21.39
N LYS A 359 16.00 16.43 -21.78
CA LYS A 359 16.98 17.48 -21.51
C LYS A 359 16.87 17.99 -20.08
N PRO A 360 17.96 18.57 -19.51
CA PRO A 360 17.89 19.22 -18.21
C PRO A 360 16.83 20.34 -18.22
N GLY A 361 15.73 20.12 -17.50
CA GLY A 361 14.60 21.05 -17.41
C GLY A 361 13.29 20.55 -18.03
N ASP A 362 13.30 19.55 -18.90
CA ASP A 362 12.08 19.03 -19.55
C ASP A 362 11.15 18.34 -18.53
N CYS A 363 11.74 17.55 -17.64
CA CYS A 363 11.04 16.80 -16.60
C CYS A 363 11.45 17.32 -15.22
N VAL A 364 10.82 18.41 -14.78
CA VAL A 364 11.11 19.07 -13.49
C VAL A 364 10.56 18.27 -12.31
N GLY A 365 11.34 18.17 -11.24
CA GLY A 365 10.95 17.56 -9.98
C GLY A 365 11.61 16.20 -9.73
N THR A 366 11.96 15.92 -8.48
CA THR A 366 12.56 14.63 -8.05
C THR A 366 11.54 13.71 -7.37
N LYS A 367 10.35 14.21 -7.06
CA LYS A 367 9.25 13.43 -6.52
C LYS A 367 8.66 12.55 -7.61
N VAL A 368 8.68 11.24 -7.39
CA VAL A 368 8.09 10.24 -8.28
C VAL A 368 6.57 10.47 -8.32
N THR A 369 6.10 11.17 -9.35
CA THR A 369 4.69 11.43 -9.63
C THR A 369 4.32 10.75 -10.95
N ARG A 370 3.03 10.50 -11.18
CA ARG A 370 2.57 9.95 -12.47
C ARG A 370 2.94 10.85 -13.65
N ALA A 371 2.90 12.17 -13.44
CA ALA A 371 3.33 13.15 -14.43
C ALA A 371 4.84 13.04 -14.73
N LEU A 372 5.68 12.89 -13.69
CA LEU A 372 7.11 12.73 -13.87
C LEU A 372 7.49 11.39 -14.54
N ILE A 373 6.86 10.28 -14.15
CA ILE A 373 7.08 8.96 -14.76
C ILE A 373 6.70 8.98 -16.24
N ALA A 374 5.60 9.65 -16.59
CA ALA A 374 5.16 9.83 -17.96
C ALA A 374 6.13 10.73 -18.76
N CYS A 375 6.61 11.81 -18.14
CA CYS A 375 7.60 12.71 -18.76
C CYS A 375 8.93 11.99 -19.04
N LEU A 376 9.42 11.19 -18.09
CA LEU A 376 10.67 10.42 -18.22
C LEU A 376 10.52 9.12 -19.01
N GLN A 377 9.34 8.84 -19.57
CA GLN A 377 9.09 7.62 -20.35
C GLN A 377 10.10 7.41 -21.49
N PRO A 378 10.51 8.44 -22.26
CA PRO A 378 11.49 8.28 -23.34
C PRO A 378 12.87 7.80 -22.87
N ASP A 379 13.23 8.03 -21.60
CA ASP A 379 14.53 7.58 -21.05
C ASP A 379 14.54 6.08 -20.78
N ARG A 380 13.36 5.46 -20.57
CA ARG A 380 13.21 4.02 -20.43
C ARG A 380 13.16 3.37 -21.82
N ARG A 381 14.32 3.00 -22.36
CA ARG A 381 14.45 2.43 -23.70
C ARG A 381 15.57 1.39 -23.78
N VAL A 382 15.57 0.62 -24.86
CA VAL A 382 16.69 -0.22 -25.28
C VAL A 382 17.13 0.24 -26.66
N ASP A 383 18.39 0.66 -26.76
CA ASP A 383 19.01 1.06 -28.02
C ASP A 383 19.73 -0.15 -28.62
N ILE A 384 19.43 -0.48 -29.87
CA ILE A 384 20.07 -1.53 -30.65
C ILE A 384 20.83 -0.86 -31.78
N GLU A 385 22.16 -0.95 -31.75
CA GLU A 385 23.04 -0.37 -32.74
C GLU A 385 23.76 -1.49 -33.50
N VAL A 386 23.60 -1.50 -34.82
CA VAL A 386 24.24 -2.47 -35.71
C VAL A 386 25.39 -1.78 -36.42
N THR A 387 26.59 -2.32 -36.23
CA THR A 387 27.83 -1.82 -36.83
C THR A 387 28.35 -2.80 -37.87
N GLY A 388 28.92 -2.28 -38.97
CA GLY A 388 29.57 -3.10 -40.00
C GLY A 388 28.74 -3.35 -41.26
N GLN A 389 27.95 -2.37 -41.73
CA GLN A 389 27.29 -2.51 -43.04
C GLN A 389 28.38 -2.65 -44.13
N ARG A 390 28.24 -3.59 -45.06
CA ARG A 390 28.99 -3.55 -46.32
C ARG A 390 28.08 -3.90 -47.48
#